data_AF-A0A956Y6W2-F1
#
_entry.id   AF-A0A956Y6W2-F1
#
_cell.length_a   1.000
_cell.length_b   1.000
_cell.length_c   1.000
_cell.angle_alpha   90.00
_cell.angle_beta   90.00
_cell.angle_gamma   90.00
#
_symmetry.space_group_name_H-M   'P 1'
#
loop_
_entity.id
_entity.type
_entity.pdbx_description
1 polymer ?
#
loop_
_entity_poly.entity_id
_entity_poly.type
_entity_poly.pdbx_seq_one_letter_code
_entity_poly.pdbx_strand_id
1 'polypeptide(L)'
;MQPVRQPDLPPVLLNAIALWADATTNADSARRADLLRDKQTALLGDGENGSAAGFFMLVKKAPQHVTPLDVKNWQAYLEQMDLSAASVYARISRLSSFYKWLMNEPQFRQRIPINPVDLARPKAPKAYQSEKSRALSDNDARTLLHYVRSLCSQDNLSAIRDYALLRFYFATGKRRAEI
;
A
#
# COMPACT_ATOMS: atom_id res chain seq x y z
N MET A 1 -3.45 22.15 18.83
CA MET A 1 -2.93 21.12 17.92
C MET A 1 -1.97 20.27 18.73
N GLN A 2 -2.38 19.06 19.16
CA GLN A 2 -1.46 18.19 19.91
C GLN A 2 -0.41 17.63 18.94
N PRO A 3 0.88 17.59 19.32
CA PRO A 3 1.92 17.00 18.48
C PRO A 3 1.65 15.51 18.35
N VAL A 4 1.60 15.03 17.10
CA VAL A 4 1.58 13.60 16.78
C VAL A 4 2.79 12.98 17.48
N ARG A 5 2.54 12.06 18.43
CA ARG A 5 3.58 11.35 19.18
C ARG A 5 4.53 10.71 18.16
N GLN A 6 5.78 11.18 18.11
CA GLN A 6 6.76 10.59 17.23
C GLN A 6 6.97 9.12 17.65
N PRO A 7 7.04 8.18 16.70
CA PRO A 7 7.38 6.80 17.01
C PRO A 7 8.71 6.75 17.77
N ASP A 8 8.83 5.88 18.78
CA ASP A 8 10.05 5.60 19.57
C ASP A 8 11.15 4.92 18.72
N LEU A 9 11.49 5.53 17.59
CA LEU A 9 12.51 5.09 16.65
C LEU A 9 13.61 6.15 16.57
N PRO A 10 14.88 5.74 16.36
CA PRO A 10 15.97 6.70 16.20
C PRO A 10 15.69 7.71 15.08
N PRO A 11 15.93 9.02 15.28
CA PRO A 11 15.69 10.05 14.26
C PRO A 11 16.36 9.75 12.91
N VAL A 12 17.55 9.14 12.94
CA VAL A 12 18.28 8.72 11.74
C VAL A 12 17.47 7.72 10.90
N LEU A 13 16.78 6.78 11.56
CA LEU A 13 15.95 5.79 10.88
C LEU A 13 14.70 6.44 10.27
N LEU A 14 14.07 7.37 11.01
CA LEU A 14 12.93 8.14 10.52
C LEU A 14 13.29 8.92 9.25
N ASN A 15 14.42 9.62 9.28
CA ASN A 15 14.92 10.38 8.14
C ASN A 15 15.25 9.46 6.96
N ALA A 16 15.90 8.31 7.19
CA ALA A 16 16.21 7.36 6.13
C ALA A 16 14.94 6.82 5.45
N ILE A 17 13.88 6.53 6.22
CA ILE A 17 12.59 6.07 5.70
C ILE A 17 11.91 7.17 4.88
N ALA A 18 11.96 8.42 5.34
CA ALA A 18 11.40 9.55 4.60
C ALA A 18 12.14 9.79 3.27
N LEU A 19 13.48 9.79 3.30
CA LEU A 19 14.33 9.95 2.12
C LEU A 19 14.12 8.83 1.10
N TRP A 20 14.07 7.57 1.55
CA TRP A 20 13.74 6.44 0.69
C TRP A 20 12.37 6.60 0.02
N ALA A 21 11.36 6.93 0.83
CA ALA A 21 10.00 7.06 0.32
C ALA A 21 9.94 8.14 -0.77
N ASP A 22 10.61 9.27 -0.54
CA ASP A 22 10.69 10.37 -1.51
C ASP A 22 11.46 9.97 -2.77
N ALA A 23 12.70 9.48 -2.62
CA ALA A 23 13.59 9.14 -3.72
C ALA A 23 13.05 8.05 -4.65
N THR A 24 12.19 7.16 -4.14
CA THR A 24 11.63 6.04 -4.91
C THR A 24 10.20 6.30 -5.41
N THR A 25 9.67 7.50 -5.23
CA THR A 25 8.33 7.89 -5.67
C THR A 25 8.43 8.86 -6.85
N ASN A 26 7.66 8.61 -7.91
CA ASN A 26 7.63 9.52 -9.06
C ASN A 26 7.13 10.91 -8.62
N ALA A 27 7.93 11.93 -8.94
CA ALA A 27 7.68 13.30 -8.54
C ALA A 27 6.40 13.90 -9.14
N ASP A 28 6.05 13.47 -10.36
CA ASP A 28 4.94 14.01 -11.15
C ASP A 28 3.62 13.27 -10.88
N SER A 29 3.61 12.33 -9.93
CA SER A 29 2.39 11.60 -9.60
C SER A 29 1.38 12.52 -8.90
N ALA A 30 0.18 12.66 -9.46
CA ALA A 30 -0.95 13.30 -8.79
C ALA A 30 -1.30 12.66 -7.42
N ARG A 31 -0.86 11.42 -7.18
CA ARG A 31 -1.04 10.68 -5.91
C ARG A 31 0.22 10.65 -5.04
N ARG A 32 1.21 11.51 -5.30
CA ARG A 32 2.51 11.47 -4.61
C ARG A 32 2.36 11.45 -3.10
N ALA A 33 1.55 12.33 -2.52
CA ALA A 33 1.35 12.40 -1.07
C ALA A 33 0.84 11.08 -0.47
N ASP A 34 -0.11 10.41 -1.14
CA ASP A 34 -0.62 9.11 -0.70
C ASP A 34 0.45 8.01 -0.82
N LEU A 35 1.22 8.01 -1.92
CA LEU A 35 2.28 7.02 -2.12
C LEU A 35 3.40 7.15 -1.08
N LEU A 36 3.77 8.39 -0.72
CA LEU A 36 4.73 8.65 0.34
C LEU A 36 4.22 8.15 1.68
N ARG A 37 2.96 8.50 2.03
CA ARG A 37 2.30 8.02 3.25
C ARG A 37 2.32 6.50 3.30
N ASP A 38 1.79 5.82 2.29
CA ASP A 38 1.69 4.36 2.24
C ASP A 38 3.05 3.66 2.38
N LYS A 39 4.11 4.22 1.81
CA LYS A 39 5.47 3.70 1.95
C LYS A 39 5.99 3.83 3.37
N GLN A 40 5.91 5.01 3.95
CA GLN A 40 6.39 5.27 5.31
C GLN A 40 5.57 4.48 6.34
N THR A 41 4.25 4.45 6.18
CA THR A 41 3.31 3.71 7.04
C THR A 41 3.64 2.22 7.11
N ALA A 42 4.10 1.58 6.02
CA ALA A 42 4.51 0.17 6.08
C ALA A 42 5.70 -0.08 7.04
N LEU A 43 6.58 0.90 7.23
CA LEU A 43 7.78 0.77 8.04
C LEU A 43 7.62 1.36 9.45
N LEU A 44 6.82 2.42 9.58
CA LEU A 44 6.59 3.17 10.82
C LEU A 44 5.27 2.80 11.53
N GLY A 45 4.32 2.22 10.81
CA GLY A 45 2.96 1.94 11.30
C GLY A 45 2.05 3.15 11.13
N ASP A 46 0.77 2.93 11.41
CA ASP A 46 -0.29 3.91 11.22
C ASP A 46 -0.70 4.63 12.53
N GLY A 47 0.20 4.66 13.54
CA GLY A 47 -0.03 5.27 14.86
C GLY A 47 -0.93 4.44 15.79
N GLU A 48 -1.40 5.04 16.90
CA GLU A 48 -2.23 4.37 17.92
C GLU A 48 -3.58 3.85 17.38
N ASN A 49 -4.06 4.37 16.24
CA ASN A 49 -5.31 3.96 15.58
C ASN A 49 -5.08 3.18 14.28
N GLY A 50 -3.86 2.71 14.04
CA GLY A 50 -3.49 2.00 12.81
C GLY A 50 -3.95 0.55 12.78
N SER A 51 -4.05 0.03 11.56
CA SER A 51 -4.49 -1.36 11.31
C SER A 51 -3.46 -2.41 11.75
N ALA A 52 -2.18 -2.06 11.74
CA ALA A 52 -1.09 -2.90 12.25
C ALA A 52 0.20 -2.06 12.41
N ALA A 53 1.06 -2.47 13.34
CA ALA A 53 2.38 -1.88 13.52
C ALA A 53 3.26 -2.02 12.27
N GLY A 54 4.03 -0.96 11.98
CA GLY A 54 5.06 -0.99 10.95
C GLY A 54 6.25 -1.84 11.37
N PHE A 55 7.05 -2.26 10.39
CA PHE A 55 8.13 -3.22 10.62
C PHE A 55 9.09 -2.80 11.75
N PHE A 56 9.62 -1.58 11.71
CA PHE A 56 10.62 -1.14 12.69
C PHE A 56 10.03 -0.88 14.07
N MET A 57 8.73 -0.53 14.15
CA MET A 57 8.03 -0.43 15.43
C MET A 57 7.86 -1.77 16.12
N LEU A 58 7.60 -2.83 15.35
CA LEU A 58 7.49 -4.18 15.90
C LEU A 58 8.87 -4.75 16.28
N VAL A 59 9.83 -4.69 15.35
CA VAL A 59 11.12 -5.37 15.49
C VAL A 59 12.08 -4.62 16.41
N LYS A 60 12.00 -3.28 16.47
CA LYS A 60 12.85 -2.42 17.31
C LYS A 60 14.37 -2.65 17.14
N LYS A 61 14.80 -3.08 15.94
CA LYS A 61 16.20 -3.25 15.57
C LYS A 61 16.63 -2.22 14.54
N ALA A 62 17.88 -1.80 14.61
CA ALA A 62 18.49 -1.02 13.54
C ALA A 62 18.59 -1.86 12.24
N PRO A 63 18.53 -1.24 11.04
CA PRO A 63 18.45 -1.97 9.77
C PRO A 63 19.54 -3.05 9.57
N GLN A 64 20.76 -2.82 10.05
CA GLN A 64 21.89 -3.74 9.95
C GLN A 64 21.78 -5.00 10.84
N HIS A 65 20.89 -5.00 11.82
CA HIS A 65 20.68 -6.12 12.75
C HIS A 65 19.42 -6.95 12.42
N VAL A 66 18.71 -6.59 11.36
CA VAL A 66 17.49 -7.28 10.95
C VAL A 66 17.84 -8.56 10.20
N THR A 67 17.13 -9.63 10.55
CA THR A 67 17.29 -10.95 9.98
C THR A 67 16.07 -11.38 9.16
N PRO A 68 16.18 -12.40 8.29
CA PRO A 68 15.02 -12.99 7.64
C PRO A 68 13.94 -13.51 8.61
N LEU A 69 14.34 -13.96 9.80
CA LEU A 69 13.39 -14.41 10.83
C LEU A 69 12.54 -13.25 11.36
N ASP A 70 13.12 -12.05 11.51
CA ASP A 70 12.36 -10.86 11.89
C ASP A 70 11.26 -10.52 10.86
N VAL A 71 11.56 -10.72 9.56
CA VAL A 71 10.58 -10.55 8.47
C VAL A 71 9.47 -11.60 8.58
N LYS A 72 9.79 -12.86 8.91
CA LYS A 72 8.78 -13.91 9.13
C LYS A 72 7.90 -13.64 10.34
N ASN A 73 8.48 -13.17 11.44
CA ASN A 73 7.72 -12.79 12.63
C ASN A 73 6.78 -11.62 12.34
N TRP A 74 7.23 -10.63 11.58
CA TRP A 74 6.36 -9.54 11.14
C TRP A 74 5.27 -10.03 10.18
N GLN A 75 5.56 -10.95 9.25
CA GLN A 75 4.55 -11.56 8.39
C GLN A 75 3.45 -12.22 9.23
N ALA A 76 3.81 -13.07 10.20
CA ALA A 76 2.86 -13.74 11.07
C ALA A 76 2.03 -12.74 11.91
N TYR A 77 2.66 -11.68 12.41
CA TYR A 77 1.95 -10.58 13.08
C TYR A 77 0.92 -9.91 12.16
N LEU A 78 1.30 -9.57 10.92
CA LEU A 78 0.37 -8.94 9.97
C LEU A 78 -0.82 -9.86 9.63
N GLU A 79 -0.58 -11.17 9.55
CA GLU A 79 -1.63 -12.18 9.35
C GLU A 79 -2.56 -12.28 10.57
N GLN A 80 -2.03 -12.16 11.79
CA GLN A 80 -2.84 -12.12 13.03
C GLN A 80 -3.71 -10.85 13.14
N MET A 81 -3.31 -9.76 12.49
CA MET A 81 -4.11 -8.53 12.39
C MET A 81 -5.21 -8.61 11.31
N ASP A 82 -5.51 -9.81 10.81
CA ASP A 82 -6.52 -10.08 9.78
C ASP A 82 -6.35 -9.26 8.48
N LEU A 83 -5.10 -8.89 8.17
CA LEU A 83 -4.78 -8.24 6.91
C LEU A 83 -4.85 -9.24 5.76
N SER A 84 -5.40 -8.80 4.63
CA SER A 84 -5.43 -9.63 3.42
C SER A 84 -4.01 -10.02 2.98
N ALA A 85 -3.86 -11.21 2.38
CA ALA A 85 -2.58 -11.66 1.85
C ALA A 85 -1.93 -10.65 0.88
N ALA A 86 -2.75 -9.91 0.12
CA ALA A 86 -2.28 -8.82 -0.74
C ALA A 86 -1.69 -7.65 0.06
N SER A 87 -2.35 -7.25 1.14
CA SER A 87 -1.86 -6.21 2.04
C SER A 87 -0.55 -6.63 2.73
N VAL A 88 -0.48 -7.86 3.23
CA VAL A 88 0.74 -8.45 3.82
C VAL A 88 1.89 -8.43 2.82
N TYR A 89 1.67 -8.98 1.62
CA TYR A 89 2.66 -9.00 0.55
C TYR A 89 3.13 -7.59 0.16
N ALA A 90 2.20 -6.63 0.05
CA ALA A 90 2.53 -5.26 -0.30
C ALA A 90 3.35 -4.54 0.78
N ARG A 91 3.08 -4.80 2.06
CA ARG A 91 3.89 -4.27 3.18
C ARG A 91 5.31 -4.87 3.17
N ILE A 92 5.44 -6.18 2.99
CA ILE A 92 6.76 -6.85 2.91
C ILE A 92 7.54 -6.44 1.65
N SER A 93 6.86 -6.19 0.53
CA SER A 93 7.49 -5.67 -0.69
C SER A 93 8.07 -4.27 -0.50
N ARG A 94 7.38 -3.41 0.27
CA ARG A 94 7.90 -2.08 0.65
C ARG A 94 9.16 -2.20 1.51
N LEU A 95 9.17 -3.11 2.48
CA LEU A 95 10.37 -3.41 3.26
C LEU A 95 11.54 -3.84 2.36
N SER A 96 11.30 -4.76 1.41
CA SER A 96 12.33 -5.16 0.46
C SER A 96 12.85 -3.98 -0.37
N SER A 97 11.96 -3.10 -0.84
CA SER A 97 12.35 -1.90 -1.59
C SER A 97 13.20 -0.94 -0.77
N PHE A 98 12.89 -0.75 0.51
CA PHE A 98 13.69 0.05 1.43
C PHE A 98 15.11 -0.50 1.58
N TYR A 99 15.25 -1.82 1.81
CA TYR A 99 16.55 -2.47 1.88
C TYR A 99 17.34 -2.38 0.57
N LYS A 100 16.68 -2.56 -0.58
CA LYS A 100 17.33 -2.38 -1.90
C LYS A 100 17.87 -0.97 -2.07
N TRP A 101 17.11 0.05 -1.63
CA TRP A 101 17.58 1.43 -1.66
C TRP A 101 18.78 1.63 -0.75
N LEU A 102 18.72 1.18 0.50
CA LEU A 102 19.86 1.25 1.43
C LEU A 102 21.12 0.57 0.88
N MET A 103 20.98 -0.59 0.24
CA MET A 103 22.12 -1.30 -0.36
C MET A 103 22.78 -0.53 -1.52
N ASN A 104 22.01 0.33 -2.20
CA ASN A 104 22.53 1.16 -3.28
C ASN A 104 23.28 2.39 -2.74
N GLU A 105 22.95 2.86 -1.55
CA GLU A 105 23.60 4.01 -0.91
C GLU A 105 25.03 3.66 -0.45
N PRO A 106 26.07 4.40 -0.90
CA PRO A 106 27.47 4.09 -0.60
C PRO A 106 27.78 3.97 0.90
N GLN A 107 27.13 4.81 1.71
CA GLN A 107 27.27 4.87 3.16
C GLN A 107 26.72 3.63 3.90
N PHE A 108 25.79 2.89 3.30
CA PHE A 108 25.12 1.74 3.95
C PHE A 108 25.47 0.40 3.32
N ARG A 109 25.93 0.37 2.07
CA ARG A 109 26.25 -0.86 1.31
C ARG A 109 27.15 -1.84 2.07
N GLN A 110 28.17 -1.34 2.79
CA GLN A 110 29.09 -2.21 3.55
C GLN A 110 28.46 -2.79 4.83
N ARG A 111 27.44 -2.14 5.38
CA ARG A 111 26.78 -2.53 6.65
C ARG A 111 25.53 -3.39 6.43
N ILE A 112 24.97 -3.34 5.23
CA ILE A 112 23.75 -4.07 4.86
C ILE A 112 24.10 -4.89 3.61
N PRO A 113 24.75 -6.05 3.77
CA PRO A 113 25.23 -6.84 2.64
C PRO A 113 24.10 -7.62 1.94
N ILE A 114 22.99 -7.87 2.64
CA ILE A 114 21.86 -8.65 2.13
C ILE A 114 20.54 -7.96 2.43
N ASN A 115 19.53 -8.21 1.58
CA ASN A 115 18.16 -7.86 1.88
C ASN A 115 17.50 -8.98 2.70
N PRO A 116 17.08 -8.74 3.95
CA PRO A 116 16.50 -9.77 4.82
C PRO A 116 15.19 -10.33 4.26
N VAL A 117 14.51 -9.61 3.36
CA VAL A 117 13.28 -10.07 2.73
C VAL A 117 13.52 -11.17 1.69
N ASP A 118 14.71 -11.26 1.09
CA ASP A 118 14.94 -12.18 -0.04
C ASP A 118 14.77 -13.65 0.35
N LEU A 119 15.10 -14.02 1.59
CA LEU A 119 14.88 -15.38 2.14
C LEU A 119 13.52 -15.55 2.84
N ALA A 120 12.80 -14.47 3.12
CA ALA A 120 11.59 -14.49 3.93
C ALA A 120 10.31 -14.10 3.17
N ARG A 121 10.42 -13.69 1.91
CA ARG A 121 9.32 -13.15 1.12
C ARG A 121 8.15 -14.16 1.00
N PRO A 122 6.90 -13.78 1.34
CA PRO A 122 5.74 -14.62 1.06
C PRO A 122 5.51 -14.72 -0.45
N LYS A 123 4.86 -15.82 -0.87
CA LYS A 123 4.45 -15.97 -2.28
C LYS A 123 3.49 -14.84 -2.65
N ALA A 124 3.68 -14.29 -3.85
CA ALA A 124 2.76 -13.29 -4.37
C ALA A 124 1.34 -13.89 -4.47
N PRO A 125 0.32 -13.23 -3.93
CA PRO A 125 -1.05 -13.70 -4.07
C PRO A 125 -1.47 -13.64 -5.53
N LYS A 126 -2.22 -14.66 -5.98
CA LYS A 126 -2.78 -14.68 -7.34
C LYS A 126 -3.83 -13.57 -7.47
N ALA A 127 -3.71 -12.77 -8.53
CA ALA A 127 -4.68 -11.71 -8.81
C ALA A 127 -6.08 -12.31 -9.09
N TYR A 128 -7.13 -11.61 -8.66
CA TYR A 128 -8.55 -11.91 -8.99
C TYR A 128 -9.09 -13.27 -8.53
N GLN A 129 -8.42 -13.96 -7.59
CA GLN A 129 -8.89 -15.25 -7.06
C GLN A 129 -9.57 -15.15 -5.69
N SER A 130 -9.70 -13.94 -5.10
CA SER A 130 -10.46 -13.77 -3.86
C SER A 130 -11.93 -13.48 -4.18
N GLU A 131 -12.86 -13.99 -3.36
CA GLU A 131 -14.29 -13.66 -3.48
C GLU A 131 -14.55 -12.15 -3.44
N LYS A 132 -13.66 -11.39 -2.78
CA LYS A 132 -13.70 -9.93 -2.66
C LYS A 132 -13.34 -9.19 -3.96
N SER A 133 -12.87 -9.88 -4.99
CA SER A 133 -12.45 -9.28 -6.28
C SER A 133 -13.10 -10.00 -7.47
N ARG A 134 -14.43 -10.11 -7.46
CA ARG A 134 -15.20 -10.66 -8.58
C ARG A 134 -15.59 -9.56 -9.57
N ALA A 135 -15.47 -9.85 -10.85
CA ALA A 135 -16.09 -9.04 -11.89
C ALA A 135 -17.62 -9.14 -11.77
N LEU A 136 -18.33 -8.06 -12.09
CA LEU A 136 -19.77 -8.11 -12.28
C LEU A 136 -20.10 -9.07 -13.41
N SER A 137 -21.14 -9.88 -13.25
CA SER A 137 -21.71 -10.59 -14.40
C SER A 137 -22.37 -9.61 -15.36
N ASP A 138 -22.59 -10.02 -16.61
CA ASP A 138 -23.35 -9.22 -17.58
C ASP A 138 -24.72 -8.80 -17.03
N ASN A 139 -25.36 -9.68 -16.26
CA ASN A 139 -26.63 -9.38 -15.63
C ASN A 139 -26.48 -8.29 -14.57
N ASP A 140 -25.50 -8.42 -13.66
CA ASP A 140 -25.26 -7.42 -12.62
C ASP A 140 -24.89 -6.05 -13.21
N ALA A 141 -24.09 -6.04 -14.28
CA ALA A 141 -23.73 -4.82 -14.99
C ALA A 141 -24.95 -4.14 -15.63
N ARG A 142 -25.85 -4.93 -16.27
CA ARG A 142 -27.12 -4.41 -16.81
C ARG A 142 -28.03 -3.89 -15.70
N THR A 143 -28.19 -4.63 -14.61
CA THR A 143 -29.01 -4.22 -13.46
C THR A 143 -28.51 -2.91 -12.86
N LEU A 144 -27.18 -2.77 -12.68
CA LEU A 144 -26.57 -1.53 -12.19
C LEU A 144 -26.83 -0.36 -13.14
N LEU A 145 -26.64 -0.55 -14.45
CA LEU A 145 -26.93 0.49 -15.46
C LEU A 145 -28.40 0.92 -15.44
N HIS A 146 -29.32 -0.03 -15.37
CA HIS A 146 -30.76 0.25 -15.31
C HIS A 146 -31.14 1.00 -14.04
N TYR A 147 -30.59 0.60 -12.89
CA TYR A 147 -30.83 1.28 -11.63
C TYR A 147 -30.35 2.73 -11.67
N VAL A 148 -29.09 2.99 -12.04
CA VAL A 148 -28.58 4.38 -12.11
C VAL A 148 -29.36 5.20 -13.13
N ARG A 149 -29.75 4.60 -14.26
CA ARG A 149 -30.61 5.26 -15.25
C ARG A 149 -31.97 5.67 -14.67
N SER A 150 -32.59 4.83 -13.83
CA SER A 150 -33.88 5.16 -13.21
C SER A 150 -33.81 6.34 -12.23
N LEU A 151 -32.62 6.65 -11.72
CA LEU A 151 -32.39 7.81 -10.85
C LEU A 151 -32.18 9.12 -11.62
N CYS A 152 -31.96 9.04 -12.94
CA CYS A 152 -31.75 10.20 -13.79
C CYS A 152 -33.04 11.03 -13.91
N SER A 153 -32.99 12.25 -13.40
CA SER A 153 -34.05 13.26 -13.51
C SER A 153 -33.41 14.63 -13.65
N GLN A 154 -34.16 15.64 -14.10
CA GLN A 154 -33.65 17.00 -14.25
C GLN A 154 -33.14 17.56 -12.90
N ASP A 155 -33.73 17.14 -11.79
CA ASP A 155 -33.35 17.54 -10.44
C ASP A 155 -32.20 16.71 -9.84
N ASN A 156 -31.71 15.69 -10.55
CA ASN A 156 -30.61 14.83 -10.10
C ASN A 156 -29.47 14.76 -11.12
N LEU A 157 -28.76 15.87 -11.27
CA LEU A 157 -27.59 15.99 -12.15
C LEU A 157 -26.47 15.00 -11.80
N SER A 158 -26.34 14.60 -10.53
CA SER A 158 -25.35 13.61 -10.10
C SER A 158 -25.64 12.24 -10.69
N ALA A 159 -26.91 11.79 -10.69
CA ALA A 159 -27.29 10.54 -11.34
C ALA A 159 -27.02 10.54 -12.85
N ILE A 160 -27.28 11.66 -13.53
CA ILE A 160 -26.98 11.80 -14.97
C ILE A 160 -25.47 11.66 -15.23
N ARG A 161 -24.63 12.34 -14.44
CA ARG A 161 -23.18 12.24 -14.53
C ARG A 161 -22.69 10.82 -14.27
N ASP A 162 -23.16 10.21 -13.18
CA ASP A 162 -22.71 8.88 -12.78
C ASP A 162 -23.13 7.82 -13.80
N TYR A 163 -24.33 7.94 -14.40
CA TYR A 163 -24.76 7.10 -15.51
C TYR A 163 -23.86 7.24 -16.75
N ALA A 164 -23.52 8.48 -17.13
CA ALA A 164 -22.63 8.74 -18.26
C ALA A 164 -21.24 8.13 -18.03
N LEU A 165 -20.68 8.33 -16.84
CA LEU A 165 -19.40 7.75 -16.44
C LEU A 165 -19.44 6.22 -16.45
N LEU A 166 -20.47 5.61 -15.85
CA LEU A 166 -20.61 4.15 -15.78
C LEU A 166 -20.66 3.53 -17.19
N ARG A 167 -21.42 4.14 -18.11
CA ARG A 167 -21.47 3.73 -19.52
C ARG A 167 -20.11 3.84 -20.18
N PHE A 168 -19.39 4.93 -19.96
CA PHE A 168 -18.07 5.12 -20.54
C PHE A 168 -17.07 4.08 -20.01
N TYR A 169 -17.05 3.81 -18.71
CA TYR A 169 -16.21 2.78 -18.10
C TYR A 169 -16.49 1.40 -18.70
N PHE A 170 -17.75 0.98 -18.79
CA PHE A 170 -18.10 -0.33 -19.34
C PHE A 170 -17.86 -0.43 -20.85
N ALA A 171 -18.04 0.65 -21.61
CA ALA A 171 -17.82 0.64 -23.06
C ALA A 171 -16.34 0.66 -23.45
N THR A 172 -15.49 1.32 -22.66
CA THR A 172 -14.08 1.56 -23.04
C THR A 172 -13.08 0.74 -22.24
N GLY A 173 -13.46 0.24 -21.06
CA GLY A 173 -12.53 -0.42 -20.14
C GLY A 173 -11.43 0.50 -19.59
N LYS A 174 -11.55 1.83 -19.77
CA LYS A 174 -10.55 2.79 -19.31
C LYS A 174 -10.47 2.84 -17.79
N ARG A 175 -9.27 3.10 -17.26
CA ARG A 175 -9.07 3.32 -15.83
C ARG A 175 -9.58 4.69 -15.43
N ARG A 176 -9.94 4.87 -14.16
CA ARG A 176 -10.41 6.15 -13.61
C ARG A 176 -9.45 7.33 -13.87
N ALA A 177 -8.15 7.10 -13.92
CA ALA A 177 -7.16 8.15 -14.17
C ALA A 177 -7.03 8.52 -15.66
N GLU A 178 -7.71 7.81 -16.56
CA GLU A 178 -7.68 8.02 -18.01
C GLU A 178 -8.92 8.78 -18.52
N ILE A 179 -9.79 9.23 -17.61
CA ILE A 179 -11.08 9.93 -17.83
C ILE A 179 -11.08 11.22 -17.02
#